data_AF-A0A928HEW6-F1
#
_entry.id   AF-A0A928HEW6-F1
#
_cell.length_a   1.000
_cell.length_b   1.000
_cell.length_c   1.000
_cell.angle_alpha   90.00
_cell.angle_beta   90.00
_cell.angle_gamma   90.00
#
_symmetry.space_group_name_H-M   'P 1'
#
loop_
_entity.id
_entity.type
_entity.pdbx_description
1 polymer ?
#
loop_
_entity_poly.entity_id
_entity_poly.type
_entity_poly.pdbx_seq_one_letter_code
_entity_poly.pdbx_strand_id
1 'polypeptide(L)'
;MSGTALKVSSKSGPTVSSRSASRSASGSASRSASESRKSRTVSSGLTAKQKDQVLAILSVGCSRKRAASFVGGTPALIQKAAAADEDFALALLQAESQAEITSMKSINAAARQERYWKAAAWILERKNPEEFRLRSPGTFNAEQLAFIVRNLSEIIAEEVRVPSDRKRILARLERFLKESAGELELKKGARKTARSKNHAE
;
A
#
# COMPACT_ATOMS: atom_id res chain seq x y z
N MET A 1 -6.68 35.78 47.94
CA MET A 1 -7.03 34.64 47.06
C MET A 1 -5.77 34.31 46.27
N SER A 2 -4.86 33.59 46.92
CA SER A 2 -4.58 32.16 46.69
C SER A 2 -3.83 31.92 45.37
N GLY A 3 -2.50 31.97 45.48
CA GLY A 3 -1.57 31.55 44.44
C GLY A 3 -1.46 30.02 44.40
N THR A 4 -1.51 29.46 43.20
CA THR A 4 -1.36 28.02 42.96
C THR A 4 0.01 27.76 42.34
N ALA A 5 0.90 27.15 43.12
CA ALA A 5 2.22 26.72 42.70
C ALA A 5 2.13 25.44 41.84
N LEU A 6 2.70 25.48 40.64
CA LEU A 6 2.87 24.32 39.75
C LEU A 6 4.11 23.53 40.15
N LYS A 7 3.89 22.32 40.68
CA LYS A 7 4.93 21.36 41.07
C LYS A 7 5.30 20.50 39.87
N VAL A 8 6.46 20.76 39.26
CA VAL A 8 7.03 19.94 38.17
C VAL A 8 7.67 18.70 38.79
N SER A 9 7.10 17.52 38.52
CA SER A 9 7.57 16.23 39.01
C SER A 9 8.37 15.52 37.91
N SER A 10 9.69 15.52 38.04
CA SER A 10 10.63 14.81 37.18
C SER A 10 10.61 13.31 37.51
N LYS A 11 10.09 12.47 36.59
CA LYS A 11 10.23 11.01 36.67
C LYS A 11 11.50 10.56 35.92
N SER A 12 12.43 10.01 36.68
CA SER A 12 13.60 9.27 36.24
C SER A 12 13.19 7.99 35.49
N GLY A 13 13.78 7.76 34.31
CA GLY A 13 13.63 6.51 33.56
C GLY A 13 14.67 5.46 33.99
N PRO A 14 14.37 4.16 33.88
CA PRO A 14 15.31 3.11 34.25
C PRO A 14 16.32 2.82 33.13
N THR A 15 17.58 2.75 33.54
CA THR A 15 18.75 2.20 32.84
C THR A 15 18.54 0.74 32.45
N VAL A 16 18.59 0.42 31.14
CA VAL A 16 18.65 -0.96 30.64
C VAL A 16 20.12 -1.36 30.52
N SER A 17 20.53 -2.25 31.42
CA SER A 17 21.86 -2.84 31.51
C SER A 17 22.04 -3.94 30.45
N SER A 18 23.10 -3.80 29.66
CA SER A 18 23.58 -4.75 28.67
C SER A 18 24.06 -6.04 29.32
N ARG A 19 23.48 -7.18 28.95
CA ARG A 19 24.02 -8.51 29.28
C ARG A 19 24.48 -9.24 28.02
N SER A 20 25.78 -9.16 27.82
CA SER A 20 26.58 -10.04 26.99
C SER A 20 26.60 -11.44 27.61
N ALA A 21 26.26 -12.47 26.85
CA ALA A 21 26.55 -13.86 27.18
C ALA A 21 26.86 -14.64 25.90
N SER A 22 28.15 -14.68 25.59
CA SER A 22 28.80 -15.71 24.79
C SER A 22 28.57 -17.09 25.42
N ARG A 23 28.16 -18.08 24.63
CA ARG A 23 28.52 -19.49 24.90
C ARG A 23 28.34 -20.38 23.66
N SER A 24 29.49 -20.78 23.14
CA SER A 24 29.72 -21.92 22.26
C SER A 24 29.26 -23.23 22.92
N ALA A 25 28.66 -24.13 22.14
CA ALA A 25 28.87 -25.58 22.28
C ALA A 25 28.30 -26.31 21.06
N SER A 26 29.23 -26.80 20.25
CA SER A 26 29.11 -27.90 19.30
C SER A 26 28.48 -29.15 19.94
N GLY A 27 27.49 -29.72 19.27
CA GLY A 27 26.87 -30.99 19.64
C GLY A 27 26.44 -31.75 18.40
N SER A 28 27.40 -32.35 17.71
CA SER A 28 27.17 -33.38 16.69
C SER A 28 26.65 -34.65 17.36
N ALA A 29 25.39 -35.01 17.09
CA ALA A 29 24.85 -36.32 17.40
C ALA A 29 24.11 -36.86 16.17
N SER A 30 24.86 -37.58 15.35
CA SER A 30 24.38 -38.51 14.36
C SER A 30 23.54 -39.61 15.02
N ARG A 31 22.23 -39.62 14.76
CA ARG A 31 21.38 -40.79 14.99
C ARG A 31 20.68 -41.18 13.71
N SER A 32 21.24 -42.21 13.09
CA SER A 32 20.63 -43.08 12.11
C SER A 32 19.36 -43.70 12.70
N ALA A 33 18.20 -43.31 12.17
CA ALA A 33 16.96 -44.05 12.32
C ALA A 33 16.36 -44.18 10.91
N SER A 34 16.63 -45.34 10.31
CA SER A 34 16.01 -45.84 9.11
C SER A 34 14.53 -46.13 9.39
N GLU A 35 13.71 -45.11 9.31
CA GLU A 35 12.26 -45.23 9.44
C GLU A 35 11.63 -45.30 8.05
N SER A 36 11.40 -46.54 7.63
CA SER A 36 10.28 -47.00 6.82
C SER A 36 9.69 -45.93 5.87
N ARG A 37 10.30 -45.81 4.68
CA ARG A 37 9.72 -45.10 3.53
C ARG A 37 8.49 -45.87 3.04
N LYS A 38 7.39 -45.72 3.78
CA LYS A 38 6.03 -45.99 3.29
C LYS A 38 5.85 -45.06 2.10
N SER A 39 5.79 -45.62 0.90
CA SER A 39 5.49 -44.92 -0.32
C SER A 39 4.18 -44.14 -0.13
N ARG A 40 4.29 -42.84 0.20
CA ARG A 40 3.18 -41.91 0.06
C ARG A 40 2.85 -41.90 -1.42
N THR A 41 1.75 -42.55 -1.77
CA THR A 41 0.98 -42.17 -2.93
C THR A 41 0.78 -40.66 -2.86
N VAL A 42 1.55 -39.93 -3.67
CA VAL A 42 1.51 -38.48 -3.73
C VAL A 42 0.18 -38.16 -4.40
N SER A 43 -0.89 -37.99 -3.61
CA SER A 43 -2.14 -37.45 -4.12
C SER A 43 -1.81 -36.07 -4.70
N SER A 44 -1.79 -35.97 -6.02
CA SER A 44 -1.23 -34.85 -6.78
C SER A 44 -2.07 -33.57 -6.75
N GLY A 45 -3.02 -33.47 -5.81
CA GLY A 45 -3.99 -32.40 -5.67
C GLY A 45 -4.46 -32.22 -4.23
N LEU A 46 -5.01 -31.03 -3.95
CA LEU A 46 -5.65 -30.70 -2.67
C LEU A 46 -6.94 -31.50 -2.50
N THR A 47 -7.11 -32.11 -1.33
CA THR A 47 -8.37 -32.75 -0.94
C THR A 47 -9.45 -31.68 -0.69
N ALA A 48 -10.74 -32.06 -0.75
CA ALA A 48 -11.85 -31.13 -0.47
C ALA A 48 -11.70 -30.44 0.89
N LYS A 49 -11.35 -31.20 1.94
CA LYS A 49 -11.08 -30.66 3.29
C LYS A 49 -9.95 -29.63 3.30
N GLN A 50 -8.89 -29.85 2.53
CA GLN A 50 -7.79 -28.88 2.44
C GLN A 50 -8.19 -27.62 1.66
N LYS A 51 -9.06 -27.74 0.64
CA LYS A 51 -9.65 -26.58 -0.05
C LYS A 51 -10.44 -25.71 0.93
N ASP A 52 -11.32 -26.31 1.73
CA ASP A 52 -12.09 -25.59 2.75
C ASP A 52 -11.21 -24.89 3.78
N GLN A 53 -10.14 -25.57 4.25
CA GLN A 53 -9.17 -24.99 5.16
C GLN A 53 -8.42 -23.80 4.54
N VAL A 54 -8.06 -23.88 3.25
CA VAL A 54 -7.43 -22.77 2.53
C VAL A 54 -8.39 -21.58 2.47
N LEU A 55 -9.65 -21.79 2.07
CA LEU A 55 -10.66 -20.73 1.98
C LEU A 55 -10.89 -20.05 3.34
N ALA A 56 -10.99 -20.84 4.41
CA ALA A 56 -11.17 -20.32 5.77
C ALA A 56 -9.98 -19.46 6.25
N ILE A 57 -8.75 -19.79 5.84
CA ILE A 57 -7.55 -19.01 6.20
C ILE A 57 -7.50 -17.71 5.40
N LEU A 58 -7.81 -17.79 4.10
CA LEU A 58 -7.82 -16.62 3.22
C LEU A 58 -8.91 -15.61 3.62
N SER A 59 -10.09 -16.06 4.04
CA SER A 59 -11.20 -15.19 4.43
C SER A 59 -10.91 -14.32 5.66
N VAL A 60 -9.94 -14.71 6.49
CA VAL A 60 -9.44 -13.93 7.63
C VAL A 60 -8.34 -12.93 7.20
N GLY A 61 -7.87 -12.99 5.95
CA GLY A 61 -6.85 -12.09 5.40
C GLY A 61 -5.42 -12.61 5.47
N CYS A 62 -5.24 -13.91 5.69
CA CYS A 62 -3.92 -14.50 5.56
C CYS A 62 -3.50 -14.66 4.10
N SER A 63 -2.20 -14.76 3.84
CA SER A 63 -1.68 -14.98 2.48
C SER A 63 -1.83 -16.43 2.02
N ARG A 64 -1.91 -16.65 0.70
CA ARG A 64 -1.85 -17.99 0.08
C ARG A 64 -0.65 -18.82 0.52
N LYS A 65 0.50 -18.17 0.77
CA LYS A 65 1.71 -18.84 1.32
C LYS A 65 1.47 -19.42 2.71
N ARG A 66 0.80 -18.67 3.59
CA ARG A 66 0.47 -19.14 4.93
C ARG A 66 -0.58 -20.24 4.90
N ALA A 67 -1.62 -20.08 4.07
CA ALA A 67 -2.64 -21.11 3.86
C ALA A 67 -2.03 -22.42 3.34
N ALA A 68 -1.14 -22.35 2.33
CA ALA A 68 -0.43 -23.51 1.80
C ALA A 68 0.41 -24.20 2.87
N SER A 69 1.16 -23.43 3.66
CA SER A 69 1.97 -23.98 4.76
C SER A 69 1.10 -24.70 5.80
N PHE A 70 -0.11 -24.19 6.08
CA PHE A 70 -1.03 -24.78 7.04
C PHE A 70 -1.58 -26.14 6.58
N VAL A 71 -1.93 -26.28 5.29
CA VAL A 71 -2.43 -27.55 4.75
C VAL A 71 -1.33 -28.54 4.35
N GLY A 72 -0.06 -28.20 4.61
CA GLY A 72 1.11 -29.03 4.30
C GLY A 72 1.48 -29.03 2.81
N GLY A 73 1.15 -27.97 2.07
CA GLY A 73 1.38 -27.84 0.63
C GLY A 73 2.22 -26.62 0.24
N THR A 74 2.27 -26.36 -1.07
CA THR A 74 2.95 -25.18 -1.64
C THR A 74 1.91 -24.25 -2.29
N PRO A 75 2.22 -22.94 -2.46
CA PRO A 75 1.33 -22.03 -3.17
C PRO A 75 0.99 -22.50 -4.60
N ALA A 76 1.94 -23.14 -5.26
CA ALA A 76 1.75 -23.73 -6.59
C ALA A 76 0.69 -24.84 -6.59
N LEU A 77 0.54 -25.59 -5.49
CA LEU A 77 -0.51 -26.60 -5.36
C LEU A 77 -1.91 -25.96 -5.31
N ILE A 78 -2.06 -24.84 -4.60
CA ILE A 78 -3.31 -24.07 -4.56
C ILE A 78 -3.63 -23.51 -5.95
N GLN A 79 -2.63 -22.95 -6.64
CA GLN A 79 -2.80 -22.42 -7.99
C GLN A 79 -3.20 -23.53 -8.97
N LYS A 80 -2.54 -24.68 -8.93
CA LYS A 80 -2.89 -25.85 -9.75
C LYS A 80 -4.30 -26.35 -9.45
N ALA A 81 -4.70 -26.39 -8.19
CA ALA A 81 -6.05 -26.77 -7.80
C ALA A 81 -7.11 -25.78 -8.29
N ALA A 82 -6.84 -24.47 -8.23
CA ALA A 82 -7.72 -23.45 -8.78
C ALA A 82 -7.82 -23.52 -10.32
N ALA A 83 -6.71 -23.81 -11.00
CA ALA A 83 -6.73 -24.00 -12.45
C ALA A 83 -7.50 -25.25 -12.90
N ALA A 84 -7.62 -26.26 -12.03
CA ALA A 84 -8.32 -27.51 -12.30
C ALA A 84 -9.79 -27.50 -11.85
N ASP A 85 -10.20 -26.53 -11.04
CA ASP A 85 -11.53 -26.44 -10.43
C ASP A 85 -11.95 -24.97 -10.35
N GLU A 86 -12.83 -24.58 -11.27
CA GLU A 86 -13.32 -23.21 -11.45
C GLU A 86 -14.13 -22.73 -10.23
N ASP A 87 -14.94 -23.59 -9.63
CA ASP A 87 -15.72 -23.25 -8.43
C ASP A 87 -14.79 -22.93 -7.25
N PHE A 88 -13.73 -23.73 -7.09
CA PHE A 88 -12.69 -23.44 -6.10
C PHE A 88 -11.95 -22.14 -6.40
N ALA A 89 -11.67 -21.83 -7.67
CA ALA A 89 -11.04 -20.57 -8.07
C ALA A 89 -11.90 -19.35 -7.72
N LEU A 90 -13.21 -19.42 -8.01
CA LEU A 90 -14.17 -18.37 -7.66
C LEU A 90 -14.28 -18.20 -6.15
N ALA A 91 -14.40 -19.30 -5.40
CA ALA A 91 -14.45 -19.26 -3.94
C ALA A 91 -13.17 -18.67 -3.34
N LEU A 92 -12.01 -18.96 -3.94
CA LEU A 92 -10.72 -18.41 -3.52
C LEU A 92 -10.65 -16.89 -3.72
N LEU A 93 -11.07 -16.39 -4.88
CA LEU A 93 -11.16 -14.96 -5.16
C LEU A 93 -12.14 -14.24 -4.22
N GLN A 94 -13.29 -14.86 -3.96
CA GLN A 94 -14.29 -14.34 -3.02
C GLN A 94 -13.74 -14.27 -1.60
N ALA A 95 -13.05 -15.30 -1.12
CA ALA A 95 -12.44 -15.33 0.21
C ALA A 95 -11.43 -14.19 0.39
N GLU A 96 -10.57 -13.95 -0.60
CA GLU A 96 -9.58 -12.86 -0.58
C GLU A 96 -10.26 -11.48 -0.60
N SER A 97 -11.22 -11.28 -1.49
CA SER A 97 -11.99 -10.02 -1.57
C SER A 97 -12.75 -9.74 -0.26
N GLN A 98 -13.32 -10.77 0.35
CA GLN A 98 -14.06 -10.64 1.61
C GLN A 98 -13.14 -10.23 2.77
N ALA A 99 -11.91 -10.74 2.80
CA ALA A 99 -10.93 -10.35 3.80
C ALA A 99 -10.52 -8.87 3.66
N GLU A 100 -10.36 -8.39 2.44
CA GLU A 100 -10.09 -6.96 2.17
C GLU A 100 -11.25 -6.08 2.63
N ILE A 101 -12.49 -6.44 2.27
CA ILE A 101 -13.70 -5.72 2.70
C ILE A 101 -13.78 -5.69 4.24
N THR A 102 -13.50 -6.81 4.89
CA THR A 102 -13.54 -6.91 6.36
C THR A 102 -12.50 -6.00 7.00
N SER A 103 -11.27 -5.98 6.46
CA SER A 103 -10.21 -5.08 6.90
C SER A 103 -10.61 -3.60 6.73
N MET A 104 -11.21 -3.25 5.60
CA MET A 104 -11.71 -1.89 5.34
C MET A 104 -12.83 -1.49 6.32
N LYS A 105 -13.74 -2.42 6.67
CA LYS A 105 -14.76 -2.18 7.71
C LYS A 105 -14.13 -1.92 9.07
N SER A 106 -13.11 -2.69 9.44
CA SER A 106 -12.37 -2.49 10.70
C SER A 106 -11.66 -1.13 10.74
N ILE A 107 -11.02 -0.71 9.64
CA ILE A 107 -10.40 0.63 9.55
C ILE A 107 -11.46 1.72 9.69
N ASN A 108 -12.62 1.58 9.03
CA ASN A 108 -13.73 2.53 9.14
C ASN A 108 -14.28 2.61 10.57
N ALA A 109 -14.46 1.46 11.23
CA ALA A 109 -14.89 1.42 12.63
C ALA A 109 -13.87 2.07 13.57
N ALA A 110 -12.56 1.85 13.35
CA ALA A 110 -11.50 2.51 14.11
C ALA A 110 -11.51 4.02 13.91
N ALA A 111 -11.70 4.50 12.67
CA ALA A 111 -11.72 5.93 12.33
C ALA A 111 -12.81 6.74 13.06
N ARG A 112 -13.87 6.08 13.56
CA ARG A 112 -14.93 6.73 14.35
C ARG A 112 -14.54 6.97 15.81
N GLN A 113 -13.44 6.39 16.29
CA GLN A 113 -12.96 6.56 17.65
C GLN A 113 -11.89 7.64 17.70
N GLU A 114 -12.06 8.61 18.60
CA GLU A 114 -11.17 9.78 18.72
C GLU A 114 -9.69 9.41 18.89
N ARG A 115 -9.40 8.37 19.69
CA ARG A 115 -8.03 7.85 19.92
C ARG A 115 -7.33 7.35 18.65
N TYR A 116 -8.06 7.04 17.58
CA TYR A 116 -7.53 6.48 16.33
C TYR A 116 -7.63 7.47 15.16
N TRP A 117 -7.34 8.74 15.41
CA TRP A 117 -7.36 9.81 14.39
C TRP A 117 -6.56 9.47 13.12
N LYS A 118 -5.47 8.69 13.22
CA LYS A 118 -4.68 8.24 12.04
C LYS A 118 -5.51 7.42 11.05
N ALA A 119 -6.46 6.60 11.53
CA ALA A 119 -7.35 5.84 10.65
C ALA A 119 -8.30 6.78 9.89
N ALA A 120 -8.82 7.82 10.55
CA ALA A 120 -9.64 8.84 9.90
C ALA A 120 -8.85 9.64 8.86
N ALA A 121 -7.64 10.09 9.21
CA ALA A 121 -6.73 10.78 8.29
C ALA A 121 -6.42 9.92 7.06
N TRP A 122 -6.08 8.63 7.26
CA TRP A 122 -5.83 7.70 6.16
C TRP A 122 -7.03 7.55 5.21
N ILE A 123 -8.26 7.49 5.74
CA ILE A 123 -9.46 7.44 4.90
C ILE A 123 -9.60 8.73 4.07
N LEU A 124 -9.38 9.91 4.68
CA LEU A 124 -9.45 11.21 3.99
C LEU A 124 -8.42 11.32 2.87
N GLU A 125 -7.16 10.94 3.14
CA GLU A 125 -6.06 10.93 2.16
C GLU A 125 -6.38 10.08 0.92
N ARG A 126 -7.13 8.99 1.09
CA ARG A 126 -7.51 8.11 -0.03
C ARG A 126 -8.78 8.58 -0.75
N LYS A 127 -9.74 9.18 -0.05
CA LYS A 127 -10.96 9.72 -0.65
C LYS A 127 -10.68 10.98 -1.47
N ASN A 128 -9.93 11.91 -0.90
CA ASN A 128 -9.65 13.24 -1.47
C ASN A 128 -8.13 13.50 -1.45
N PRO A 129 -7.35 12.84 -2.33
CA PRO A 129 -5.90 12.94 -2.30
C PRO A 129 -5.36 14.34 -2.59
N GLU A 130 -6.04 15.15 -3.41
CA GLU A 130 -5.57 16.50 -3.76
C GLU A 130 -5.57 17.46 -2.54
N GLU A 131 -6.47 17.20 -1.60
CA GLU A 131 -6.71 18.04 -0.43
C GLU A 131 -5.93 17.53 0.80
N PHE A 132 -5.97 16.22 1.06
CA PHE A 132 -5.45 15.66 2.31
C PHE A 132 -4.12 14.90 2.18
N ARG A 133 -3.69 14.52 0.97
CA ARG A 133 -2.42 13.79 0.83
C ARG A 133 -1.27 14.70 1.24
N LEU A 134 -0.34 14.14 2.02
CA LEU A 134 0.90 14.83 2.35
C LEU A 134 1.64 15.21 1.06
N ARG A 135 1.84 16.52 0.85
CA ARG A 135 2.56 17.03 -0.32
C ARG A 135 4.05 16.88 -0.08
N SER A 136 4.77 16.39 -1.08
CA SER A 136 6.24 16.40 -1.02
C SER A 136 6.72 17.85 -0.92
N PRO A 137 7.72 18.15 -0.07
CA PRO A 137 8.36 19.47 -0.08
C PRO A 137 8.79 19.81 -1.51
N GLY A 138 8.45 21.01 -1.97
CA GLY A 138 8.70 21.47 -3.35
C GLY A 138 7.58 21.24 -4.36
N THR A 139 6.39 20.76 -3.93
CA THR A 139 5.23 20.64 -4.83
C THR A 139 4.37 21.90 -4.77
N PHE A 140 4.12 22.55 -5.91
CA PHE A 140 3.18 23.67 -6.02
C PHE A 140 1.74 23.15 -6.16
N ASN A 141 0.78 23.76 -5.44
CA ASN A 141 -0.64 23.53 -5.75
C ASN A 141 -1.05 24.35 -6.99
N ALA A 142 -2.23 24.06 -7.56
CA ALA A 142 -2.71 24.72 -8.76
C ALA A 142 -2.84 26.25 -8.58
N GLU A 143 -3.24 26.69 -7.39
CA GLU A 143 -3.40 28.10 -7.05
C GLU A 143 -2.04 28.84 -6.98
N GLN A 144 -1.05 28.23 -6.34
CA GLN A 144 0.33 28.73 -6.26
C GLN A 144 0.95 28.77 -7.66
N LEU A 145 0.74 27.75 -8.48
CA LEU A 145 1.22 27.75 -9.86
C LEU A 145 0.55 28.86 -10.67
N ALA A 146 -0.77 29.04 -10.54
CA ALA A 146 -1.49 30.12 -11.21
C ALA A 146 -0.99 31.50 -10.78
N PHE A 147 -0.72 31.69 -9.48
CA PHE A 147 -0.14 32.91 -8.94
C PHE A 147 1.26 33.18 -9.52
N ILE A 148 2.12 32.16 -9.56
CA ILE A 148 3.48 32.27 -10.11
C ILE A 148 3.43 32.62 -11.61
N VAL A 149 2.58 31.94 -12.39
CA VAL A 149 2.44 32.19 -13.83
C VAL A 149 1.91 33.60 -14.10
N ARG A 150 0.93 34.06 -13.31
CA ARG A 150 0.41 35.41 -13.40
C ARG A 150 1.52 36.45 -13.16
N ASN A 151 2.24 36.35 -12.04
CA ASN A 151 3.29 37.33 -11.73
C ASN A 151 4.41 37.32 -12.77
N LEU A 152 4.81 36.14 -13.26
CA LEU A 152 5.76 36.03 -14.36
C LEU A 152 5.26 36.73 -15.64
N SER A 153 3.98 36.58 -15.97
CA SER A 153 3.39 37.21 -17.15
C SER A 153 3.35 38.75 -17.04
N GLU A 154 3.08 39.27 -15.83
CA GLU A 154 3.09 40.70 -15.54
C GLU A 154 4.53 41.26 -15.68
N ILE A 155 5.52 40.62 -15.07
CA ILE A 155 6.94 41.01 -15.18
C ILE A 155 7.41 41.01 -16.65
N ILE A 156 7.06 39.97 -17.43
CA ILE A 156 7.41 39.91 -18.86
C ILE A 156 6.73 41.05 -19.63
N ALA A 157 5.47 41.36 -19.32
CA ALA A 157 4.74 42.43 -19.99
C ALA A 157 5.35 43.81 -19.71
N GLU A 158 5.85 44.03 -18.50
CA GLU A 158 6.51 45.26 -18.04
C GLU A 158 7.92 45.42 -18.61
N GLU A 159 8.75 44.39 -18.55
CA GLU A 159 10.17 44.47 -18.94
C GLU A 159 10.37 44.42 -20.46
N VAL A 160 9.52 43.69 -21.20
CA VAL A 160 9.65 43.56 -22.66
C VAL A 160 8.91 44.71 -23.35
N ARG A 161 9.63 45.81 -23.58
CA ARG A 161 9.08 47.04 -24.19
C ARG A 161 8.64 46.87 -25.65
N VAL A 162 9.26 45.94 -26.39
CA VAL A 162 8.98 45.72 -27.82
C VAL A 162 7.74 44.82 -28.00
N PRO A 163 6.64 45.30 -28.62
CA PRO A 163 5.40 44.54 -28.73
C PRO A 163 5.51 43.24 -29.55
N SER A 164 6.38 43.20 -30.55
CA SER A 164 6.61 42.00 -31.37
C SER A 164 7.27 40.87 -30.56
N ASP A 165 8.19 41.22 -29.66
CA ASP A 165 8.88 40.24 -28.81
C ASP A 165 7.95 39.67 -27.73
N ARG A 166 7.08 40.50 -27.15
CA ARG A 166 6.00 40.03 -26.26
C ARG A 166 5.13 38.97 -26.92
N LYS A 167 4.63 39.23 -28.14
CA LYS A 167 3.82 38.26 -28.90
C LYS A 167 4.59 36.97 -29.17
N ARG A 168 5.87 37.07 -29.53
CA ARG A 168 6.72 35.89 -29.80
C ARG A 168 6.94 35.04 -28.55
N ILE A 169 7.15 35.66 -27.39
CA ILE A 169 7.32 34.97 -26.11
C ILE A 169 6.01 34.27 -25.71
N LEU A 170 4.88 34.97 -25.75
CA LEU A 170 3.57 34.40 -25.42
C LEU A 170 3.22 33.20 -26.31
N ALA A 171 3.45 33.30 -27.63
CA ALA A 171 3.20 32.19 -28.56
C ALA A 171 4.09 30.97 -28.28
N ARG A 172 5.34 31.17 -27.83
CA ARG A 172 6.23 30.09 -27.41
C ARG A 172 5.77 29.43 -26.10
N LEU A 173 5.34 30.22 -25.12
CA LEU A 173 4.79 29.71 -23.87
C LEU A 173 3.50 28.92 -24.11
N GLU A 174 2.60 29.42 -24.95
CA GLU A 174 1.37 28.72 -25.31
C GLU A 174 1.64 27.37 -25.99
N ARG A 175 2.63 27.32 -26.90
CA ARG A 175 3.06 26.07 -27.53
C ARG A 175 3.60 25.08 -26.50
N PHE A 176 4.49 25.54 -25.62
CA PHE A 176 5.05 24.71 -24.55
C PHE A 176 3.97 24.16 -23.61
N LEU A 177 2.98 24.98 -23.25
CA LEU A 177 1.84 24.56 -22.44
C LEU A 177 0.99 23.50 -23.14
N LYS A 178 0.73 23.66 -24.44
CA LYS A 178 -0.01 22.66 -25.25
C LYS A 178 0.73 21.33 -25.34
N GLU A 179 2.04 21.36 -25.57
CA GLU A 179 2.89 20.17 -25.62
C GLU A 179 2.92 19.45 -24.26
N SER A 180 3.13 20.20 -23.18
CA SER A 180 3.18 19.67 -21.81
C SER A 180 1.82 19.13 -21.34
N ALA A 181 0.72 19.79 -21.69
CA ALA A 181 -0.63 19.31 -21.38
C ALA A 181 -0.96 18.02 -22.15
N GLY A 182 -0.54 17.93 -23.42
CA GLY A 182 -0.65 16.72 -24.23
C GLY A 182 0.07 15.52 -23.60
N GLU A 183 1.29 15.73 -23.09
CA GLU A 183 2.04 14.69 -22.38
C GLU A 183 1.36 14.23 -21.08
N LEU A 184 0.73 15.15 -20.35
CA LEU A 184 0.00 14.84 -19.13
C LEU A 184 -1.28 14.05 -19.39
N GLU A 185 -2.02 14.38 -20.45
CA GLU A 185 -3.22 13.63 -20.85
C GLU A 185 -2.87 12.23 -21.38
N LEU A 186 -1.78 12.08 -22.13
CA LEU A 186 -1.25 10.78 -22.54
C LEU A 186 -0.89 9.90 -21.34
N LYS A 187 -0.25 10.47 -20.31
CA LYS A 187 0.08 9.75 -19.06
C LYS A 187 -1.17 9.39 -18.23
N LYS A 188 -2.20 10.23 -18.22
CA LYS A 188 -3.50 9.92 -17.57
C LYS A 188 -4.22 8.77 -18.31
N GLY A 189 -4.23 8.78 -19.64
CA GLY A 189 -4.79 7.71 -20.46
C GLY A 189 -4.10 6.36 -20.26
N ALA A 190 -2.76 6.35 -20.17
CA ALA A 190 -1.97 5.15 -19.89
C ALA A 190 -2.25 4.56 -18.48
N ARG A 191 -2.47 5.41 -17.47
CA ARG A 191 -2.84 4.96 -16.11
C ARG A 191 -4.27 4.42 -16.05
N LYS A 192 -5.20 4.99 -16.83
CA LYS A 192 -6.60 4.54 -16.89
C LYS A 192 -6.75 3.19 -17.59
N THR A 193 -5.97 2.96 -18.66
CA THR A 193 -5.94 1.68 -19.37
C THR A 193 -5.28 0.56 -18.55
N ALA A 194 -4.21 0.86 -17.80
CA ALA A 194 -3.61 -0.10 -16.85
C ALA A 194 -4.57 -0.48 -15.71
N ARG A 195 -5.36 0.48 -15.19
CA ARG A 195 -6.36 0.22 -14.14
C ARG A 195 -7.58 -0.56 -14.63
N SER A 196 -7.98 -0.40 -15.90
CA SER A 196 -9.09 -1.14 -16.51
C SER A 196 -8.73 -2.59 -16.85
N LYS A 197 -7.45 -2.89 -17.14
CA LYS A 197 -6.99 -4.27 -17.37
C LYS A 197 -6.94 -5.11 -16.09
N ASN A 198 -6.65 -4.50 -14.93
CA ASN A 198 -6.62 -5.19 -13.63
C ASN A 198 -8.01 -5.44 -12.99
N HIS A 199 -9.11 -5.11 -13.68
CA HIS A 199 -10.49 -5.37 -13.23
C HIS A 199 -11.29 -6.24 -14.22
N ALA A 200 -10.64 -6.67 -15.31
CA ALA A 200 -11.24 -7.53 -16.33
C ALA A 200 -10.60 -8.95 -16.36
N GLU A 201 -9.73 -9.25 -15.40
CA GLU A 201 -9.23 -10.59 -15.05
C GLU A 201 -9.64 -10.88 -13.60
#